data_AF-A0A1G2E1C0-F1
#
_entry.id   AF-A0A1G2E1C0-F1
#
_cell.length_a   1.000
_cell.length_b   1.000
_cell.length_c   1.000
_cell.angle_alpha   90.00
_cell.angle_beta   90.00
_cell.angle_gamma   90.00
#
_symmetry.space_group_name_H-M   'P 1'
#
loop_
_entity.id
_entity.type
_entity.pdbx_description
1 polymer ?
#
loop_
_entity_poly.entity_id
_entity_poly.type
_entity_poly.pdbx_seq_one_letter_code
_entity_poly.pdbx_strand_id
1 'polypeptide(L)' 'MKKFKYNLQFLSSTNIEETLATLGYQGWEIASVVSHEAVTLKNGRREFPYTVFLKQEIHDE' A
#
# COMPACT_ATOMS: atom_id res chain seq x y z
N MET A 1 25.72 6.36 -4.68
CA MET A 1 24.37 6.72 -5.18
C MET A 1 23.40 5.76 -4.52
N LYS A 2 22.32 6.23 -3.86
CA LYS A 2 21.33 5.32 -3.25
C LYS A 2 20.50 4.62 -4.32
N LYS A 3 20.21 3.34 -4.13
CA LYS A 3 19.33 2.55 -5.00
C LYS A 3 18.03 2.24 -4.27
N PHE A 4 16.91 2.24 -5.00
CA PHE A 4 15.60 1.97 -4.41
C PHE A 4 14.84 0.92 -5.25
N LYS A 5 14.10 0.06 -4.55
CA LYS A 5 13.03 -0.76 -5.10
C LYS A 5 11.71 -0.02 -4.94
N TYR A 6 10.81 -0.16 -5.90
CA TYR A 6 9.46 0.39 -5.82
C TYR A 6 8.41 -0.70 -5.97
N ASN A 7 7.26 -0.52 -5.32
CA ASN A 7 6.12 -1.42 -5.43
C ASN A 7 4.81 -0.61 -5.36
N LEU A 8 3.77 -1.09 -6.06
CA LEU A 8 2.43 -0.51 -6.07
C LEU A 8 1.44 -1.51 -5.47
N GLN A 9 0.71 -1.11 -4.43
CA GLN A 9 -0.30 -1.93 -3.74
C GLN A 9 -1.70 -1.33 -3.86
N PHE A 10 -2.71 -2.18 -4.00
CA PHE A 10 -4.12 -1.82 -3.97
C PHE A 10 -4.75 -2.43 -2.74
N LEU A 11 -5.20 -1.59 -1.81
CA LEU A 11 -5.77 -2.02 -0.53
C LEU A 11 -7.22 -1.54 -0.44
N SER A 12 -8.10 -2.31 0.21
CA SER A 12 -9.47 -1.89 0.52
C SER A 12 -9.66 -1.51 2.00
N SER A 13 -8.55 -1.30 2.71
CA SER A 13 -8.49 -1.09 4.16
C SER A 13 -8.01 0.32 4.51
N THR A 14 -8.66 0.93 5.50
CA THR A 14 -8.24 2.22 6.08
C THR A 14 -7.00 2.06 6.97
N ASN A 15 -6.70 0.85 7.47
CA ASN A 15 -5.50 0.58 8.27
C ASN A 15 -4.35 0.08 7.39
N ILE A 16 -3.78 1.00 6.61
CA ILE A 16 -2.79 0.70 5.57
C ILE A 16 -1.53 0.06 6.16
N GLU A 17 -0.98 0.59 7.25
CA GLU A 17 0.27 0.10 7.83
C GLU A 17 0.16 -1.34 8.34
N GLU A 18 -0.90 -1.65 9.09
CA GLU A 18 -1.17 -3.02 9.58
C GLU A 18 -1.40 -4.00 8.42
N THR A 19 -2.12 -3.55 7.39
CA THR A 19 -2.37 -4.36 6.19
C THR A 19 -1.06 -4.66 5.46
N LEU A 20 -0.19 -3.66 5.28
CA LEU A 20 1.12 -3.83 4.65
C LEU A 20 2.04 -4.76 5.43
N ALA A 21 2.05 -4.67 6.76
CA ALA A 21 2.81 -5.59 7.61
C ALA A 21 2.34 -7.04 7.42
N THR A 22 1.02 -7.25 7.35
CA THR A 22 0.41 -8.58 7.10
C THR A 22 0.77 -9.12 5.71
N LEU A 23 0.87 -8.24 4.71
CA LEU A 23 1.27 -8.58 3.34
C LEU A 23 2.79 -8.77 3.16
N GLY A 24 3.59 -8.64 4.22
CA GLY A 24 5.04 -8.85 4.18
C GLY A 24 5.84 -7.66 3.66
N TYR A 25 5.26 -6.45 3.64
CA TYR A 25 5.96 -5.20 3.29
C TYR A 25 6.67 -4.57 4.51
N GLN A 26 7.08 -5.38 5.49
CA GLN A 26 7.89 -4.89 6.61
C GLN A 26 9.23 -4.34 6.09
N GLY A 27 9.58 -3.13 6.52
CA GLY A 27 10.78 -2.41 6.04
C GLY A 27 10.62 -1.68 4.70
N TRP A 28 9.41 -1.65 4.13
CA TRP A 28 9.08 -0.74 3.03
C TRP A 28 8.54 0.57 3.60
N GLU A 29 8.96 1.68 3.01
CA GLU A 29 8.46 3.01 3.32
C GLU A 29 7.27 3.35 2.40
N ILE A 30 6.21 3.92 2.98
CA ILE A 30 5.10 4.49 2.21
C ILE A 30 5.58 5.79 1.57
N ALA A 31 5.72 5.79 0.25
CA ALA A 31 6.10 6.96 -0.52
C ALA A 31 4.90 7.88 -0.81
N SER A 32 3.73 7.30 -1.09
CA SER A 32 2.48 8.03 -1.33
C SER A 32 1.26 7.13 -1.15
N VAL A 33 0.13 7.73 -0.79
CA VAL A 33 -1.18 7.07 -0.72
C VAL A 33 -2.18 7.90 -1.49
N VAL A 34 -2.98 7.25 -2.33
CA VAL A 34 -4.12 7.86 -3.03
C VAL A 34 -5.38 7.14 -2.57
N SER A 35 -6.30 7.87 -1.94
CA SER A 35 -7.64 7.37 -1.63
C SER A 35 -8.55 7.53 -2.85
N HIS A 36 -9.35 6.52 -3.13
CA HIS A 36 -10.39 6.58 -4.16
C HIS A 36 -11.77 6.73 -3.52
N GLU A 37 -12.77 7.07 -4.34
CA GLU A 37 -14.16 7.10 -3.86
C GLU A 37 -14.59 5.71 -3.38
N ALA A 38 -15.43 5.70 -2.34
CA ALA A 38 -15.94 4.46 -1.77
C ALA A 38 -16.84 3.74 -2.78
N VAL A 39 -16.60 2.45 -3.00
CA VAL A 39 -17.38 1.63 -3.93
C VAL A 39 -18.33 0.75 -3.13
N THR A 40 -19.61 0.74 -3.51
CA THR A 40 -20.60 -0.16 -2.90
C THR A 40 -20.59 -1.49 -3.63
N LEU A 41 -20.26 -2.57 -2.91
CA LEU A 41 -20.29 -3.93 -3.42
C LEU A 41 -21.72 -4.46 -3.57
N LYS A 42 -21.87 -5.56 -4.31
CA LYS A 42 -23.17 -6.25 -4.53
C LYS A 42 -23.86 -6.69 -3.23
N ASN A 43 -23.11 -6.91 -2.15
CA ASN A 43 -23.65 -7.27 -0.84
C ASN A 43 -23.98 -6.05 0.05
N GLY A 44 -23.93 -4.84 -0.50
CA GLY A 44 -24.22 -3.59 0.21
C GLY A 44 -23.08 -3.08 1.10
N ARG A 45 -21.95 -3.79 1.18
CA ARG A 45 -20.76 -3.29 1.90
C ARG A 45 -20.07 -2.21 1.08
N ARG A 46 -19.54 -1.20 1.77
CA ARG A 46 -18.67 -0.18 1.17
C ARG A 46 -17.22 -0.60 1.32
N GLU A 47 -16.47 -0.57 0.23
CA GLU A 47 -15.02 -0.71 0.24
C GLU A 47 -14.38 0.63 -0.07
N PHE A 48 -13.26 0.91 0.61
CA PHE A 48 -12.49 2.14 0.45
C PHE A 48 -11.17 1.77 -0.22
N PRO A 49 -11.04 1.96 -1.55
CA PRO A 49 -9.84 1.58 -2.26
C PRO A 49 -8.73 2.62 -2.01
N TYR A 50 -7.53 2.11 -1.79
CA TYR A 50 -6.30 2.89 -1.65
C TYR A 50 -5.26 2.35 -2.62
N THR A 51 -4.63 3.26 -3.36
CA THR A 51 -3.40 2.95 -4.10
C THR A 51 -2.22 3.43 -3.28
N VAL A 52 -1.34 2.50 -2.90
CA VAL A 52 -0.20 2.76 -2.03
C VAL A 52 1.09 2.53 -2.81
N PHE A 53 1.91 3.57 -2.90
CA PHE A 53 3.24 3.52 -3.49
C PHE A 53 4.25 3.26 -2.39
N LEU A 54 5.02 2.20 -2.54
CA LEU A 54 6.03 1.77 -1.59
C LEU A 54 7.42 1.94 -2.20
N LYS A 55 8.39 2.29 -1.35
CA LYS A 55 9.81 2.30 -1.69
C LYS A 55 10.63 1.56 -0.63
N GLN A 56 11.72 0.95 -1.04
CA GLN A 56 12.67 0.29 -0.14
C GLN A 56 14.09 0.62 -0.61
N GLU A 57 14.95 1.10 0.28
CA GLU A 57 16.37 1.28 -0.03
C GLU A 57 17.02 -0.10 -0.21
N ILE A 58 17.74 -0.28 -1.31
CA ILE A 58 18.52 -1.50 -1.57
C ILE A 58 19.98 -1.17 -1.29
N HIS A 59 20.61 -1.97 -0.44
CA HIS A 59 22.05 -1.97 -0.27
C HIS A 59 22.62 -3.07 -1.18
N ASP A 60 23.57 -2.71 -2.06
CA ASP A 60 24.35 -3.72 -2.76
C ASP A 60 25.24 -4.39 -1.70
N GLU A 61 25.18 -5.72 -1.60
CA GLU A 61 26.14 -6.53 -0.82
C GLU A 61 27.50 -6.61 -1.54
#